data_AF-A0A3M2G8W3-F1
#
_entry.id   AF-A0A3M2G8W3-F1
#
_cell.length_a   1.000
_cell.length_b   1.000
_cell.length_c   1.000
_cell.angle_alpha   90.00
_cell.angle_beta   90.00
_cell.angle_gamma   90.00
#
_symmetry.space_group_name_H-M   'P 1'
#
loop_
_entity.id
_entity.type
_entity.pdbx_description
1 polymer ?
#
loop_
_entity_poly.entity_id
_entity_poly.type
_entity_poly.pdbx_seq_one_letter_code
_entity_poly.pdbx_strand_id
1 'polypeptide(L)'
;MSYKTLSLLTLTLVFFVAGSVFAADRPVGDLRECSGPNAFHGMVMTPDNDFGVPGVLLEFEGACSDQAESDADGSYVLDAAADGDYIITPSKFGDQGDAIGPFDAANAARFSAGLIDLDEYQQIAADVTGDGNITPFDAARILQFSVGILDEFPAGDWAFSPNEAIEVGLAGGEDREVNFVGILIGDVTLNWEPSGR
;
A
#
# COMPACT_ATOMS: atom_id res chain seq x y z
N MET A 1 16.62 7.13 -51.09
CA MET A 1 15.81 8.10 -50.32
C MET A 1 14.62 7.34 -49.77
N SER A 2 14.64 7.03 -48.48
CA SER A 2 13.61 6.27 -47.77
C SER A 2 12.74 7.24 -46.98
N TYR A 3 11.42 7.14 -47.11
CA TYR A 3 10.48 7.91 -46.29
C TYR A 3 10.05 7.04 -45.09
N LYS A 4 10.36 7.53 -43.88
CA LYS A 4 9.82 7.01 -42.62
C LYS A 4 8.36 7.44 -42.49
N THR A 5 7.45 6.48 -42.35
CA THR A 5 6.05 6.72 -41.95
C THR A 5 5.95 6.78 -40.42
N LEU A 6 5.31 7.85 -39.91
CA LEU A 6 4.94 8.03 -38.51
C LEU A 6 3.87 7.00 -38.09
N SER A 7 4.00 6.44 -36.88
CA SER A 7 2.95 5.66 -36.23
C SER A 7 2.13 6.57 -35.32
N LEU A 8 0.80 6.58 -35.50
CA LEU A 8 -0.16 7.23 -34.60
C LEU A 8 -0.34 6.36 -33.34
N LEU A 9 -0.15 6.94 -32.15
CA LEU A 9 -0.63 6.35 -30.90
C LEU A 9 -2.16 6.45 -30.85
N THR A 10 -2.84 5.30 -30.81
CA THR A 10 -4.26 5.22 -30.48
C THR A 10 -4.43 5.19 -28.97
N LEU A 11 -4.93 6.29 -28.42
CA LEU A 11 -5.44 6.41 -27.06
C LEU A 11 -6.69 5.53 -26.95
N THR A 12 -6.67 4.49 -26.11
CA THR A 12 -7.84 3.63 -25.90
C THR A 12 -8.35 3.82 -24.48
N LEU A 13 -9.57 4.35 -24.40
CA LEU A 13 -10.35 4.60 -23.19
C LEU A 13 -10.78 3.27 -22.55
N VAL A 14 -10.54 3.08 -21.26
CA VAL A 14 -10.94 1.87 -20.52
C VAL A 14 -12.37 2.01 -20.00
N PHE A 15 -13.23 1.05 -20.34
CA PHE A 15 -14.55 0.88 -19.74
C PHE A 15 -14.45 -0.14 -18.60
N PHE A 16 -14.94 0.23 -17.42
CA PHE A 16 -15.16 -0.69 -16.30
C PHE A 16 -16.48 -1.46 -16.50
N VAL A 17 -16.43 -2.79 -16.43
CA VAL A 17 -17.59 -3.63 -16.15
C VAL A 17 -17.20 -4.59 -15.02
N ALA A 18 -18.05 -4.64 -14.00
CA ALA A 18 -17.86 -5.44 -12.80
C ALA A 18 -17.96 -6.95 -13.11
N GLY A 19 -17.02 -7.71 -12.53
CA GLY A 19 -17.04 -9.16 -12.49
C GLY A 19 -16.22 -9.82 -13.59
N SER A 20 -15.28 -10.66 -13.13
CA SER A 20 -14.36 -11.51 -13.91
C SER A 20 -13.02 -10.85 -14.27
N VAL A 21 -11.98 -11.34 -13.58
CA VAL A 21 -10.55 -11.10 -13.79
C VAL A 21 -10.19 -11.33 -15.26
N PHE A 22 -9.70 -10.29 -15.93
CA PHE A 22 -8.85 -10.42 -17.10
C PHE A 22 -7.67 -9.48 -16.95
N ALA A 23 -6.49 -10.09 -16.86
CA ALA A 23 -5.20 -9.44 -16.83
C ALA A 23 -5.10 -8.37 -17.92
N ALA A 24 -4.71 -7.16 -17.52
CA ALA A 24 -4.22 -6.17 -18.47
C ALA A 24 -3.00 -6.76 -19.19
N ASP A 25 -3.05 -6.68 -20.51
CA ASP A 25 -2.08 -7.12 -21.50
C ASP A 25 -0.62 -6.76 -21.12
N ARG A 26 0.03 -7.66 -20.36
CA ARG A 26 1.49 -7.71 -20.15
C ARG A 26 2.07 -8.76 -21.10
N PRO A 27 3.24 -8.53 -21.74
CA PRO A 27 3.78 -9.45 -22.72
C PRO A 27 3.99 -10.84 -22.12
N VAL A 28 3.30 -11.82 -22.70
CA VAL A 28 3.28 -13.24 -22.31
C VAL A 28 4.67 -13.84 -22.48
N GLY A 29 5.38 -13.92 -21.37
CA GLY A 29 6.64 -14.63 -21.22
C GLY A 29 6.87 -14.93 -19.75
N ASP A 30 6.20 -16.00 -19.27
CA ASP A 30 6.49 -16.69 -18.00
C ASP A 30 5.81 -16.17 -16.70
N LEU A 31 4.49 -15.93 -16.73
CA LEU A 31 3.70 -15.93 -15.49
C LEU A 31 3.25 -17.36 -15.18
N ARG A 32 3.91 -18.00 -14.21
CA ARG A 32 3.48 -19.29 -13.68
C ARG A 32 2.43 -19.03 -12.62
N GLU A 33 1.16 -19.34 -12.92
CA GLU A 33 0.08 -19.31 -11.92
C GLU A 33 0.45 -20.22 -10.73
N CYS A 34 0.15 -19.77 -9.52
CA CYS A 34 0.44 -20.52 -8.31
C CYS A 34 -0.39 -21.82 -8.26
N SER A 35 0.29 -22.93 -7.99
CA SER A 35 -0.35 -24.23 -7.78
C SER A 35 0.56 -25.08 -6.89
N GLY A 36 0.32 -25.02 -5.59
CA GLY A 36 1.08 -25.72 -4.57
C GLY A 36 0.22 -26.06 -3.34
N PRO A 37 0.82 -26.76 -2.36
CA PRO A 37 0.11 -27.18 -1.15
C PRO A 37 0.11 -26.14 -0.03
N ASN A 38 0.83 -25.02 -0.17
CA ASN A 38 1.02 -24.04 0.90
C ASN A 38 0.07 -22.85 0.72
N ALA A 39 -0.10 -22.07 1.78
CA ALA A 39 -0.73 -20.76 1.74
C ALA A 39 0.09 -19.69 2.46
N PHE A 40 -0.03 -18.44 2.03
CA PHE A 40 0.31 -17.29 2.85
C PHE A 40 -0.96 -16.75 3.48
N HIS A 41 -0.92 -16.38 4.75
CA HIS A 41 -2.04 -15.72 5.40
C HIS A 41 -1.54 -14.68 6.40
N GLY A 42 -2.42 -13.80 6.86
CA GLY A 42 -2.10 -12.89 7.95
C GLY A 42 -3.05 -11.71 7.99
N MET A 43 -2.60 -10.66 8.65
CA MET A 43 -3.36 -9.45 8.91
C MET A 43 -2.61 -8.22 8.41
N VAL A 44 -3.35 -7.24 7.90
CA VAL A 44 -2.89 -5.86 7.75
C VAL A 44 -3.63 -5.01 8.76
N MET A 45 -2.92 -4.50 9.77
CA MET A 45 -3.50 -3.76 10.90
C MET A 45 -3.02 -2.30 10.91
N THR A 46 -3.79 -1.41 11.54
CA THR A 46 -3.32 -0.06 11.88
C THR A 46 -2.19 -0.11 12.91
N PRO A 47 -1.37 0.95 13.05
CA PRO A 47 -0.24 1.00 13.99
C PRO A 47 -0.60 0.75 15.46
N ASP A 48 -1.79 1.18 15.87
CA ASP A 48 -2.36 0.97 17.21
C ASP A 48 -3.07 -0.37 17.37
N ASN A 49 -3.18 -1.16 16.28
CA ASN A 49 -3.85 -2.45 16.21
C ASN A 49 -5.35 -2.40 16.57
N ASP A 50 -5.98 -1.23 16.40
CA ASP A 50 -7.41 -1.04 16.66
C ASP A 50 -8.26 -1.51 15.47
N PHE A 51 -7.78 -1.37 14.23
CA PHE A 51 -8.50 -1.75 13.02
C PHE A 51 -7.65 -2.56 12.03
N GLY A 52 -8.33 -3.45 11.31
CA GLY A 52 -7.79 -4.02 10.08
C GLY A 52 -7.92 -3.04 8.92
N VAL A 53 -6.93 -3.02 8.04
CA VAL A 53 -6.92 -2.19 6.83
C VAL A 53 -7.42 -3.03 5.66
N PRO A 54 -8.65 -2.80 5.16
CA PRO A 54 -9.23 -3.59 4.08
C PRO A 54 -8.76 -3.10 2.71
N GLY A 55 -8.88 -3.96 1.70
CA GLY A 55 -8.56 -3.63 0.30
C GLY A 55 -7.10 -3.25 0.08
N VAL A 56 -6.19 -3.75 0.91
CA VAL A 56 -4.74 -3.72 0.64
C VAL A 56 -4.48 -4.82 -0.38
N LEU A 57 -3.87 -4.48 -1.52
CA LEU A 57 -3.42 -5.43 -2.53
C LEU A 57 -2.06 -5.99 -2.12
N LEU A 58 -1.99 -7.31 -1.93
CA LEU A 58 -0.77 -8.05 -1.65
C LEU A 58 -0.33 -8.74 -2.95
N GLU A 59 0.75 -8.27 -3.56
CA GLU A 59 1.37 -8.90 -4.73
C GLU A 59 2.47 -9.87 -4.29
N PHE A 60 2.40 -11.11 -4.75
CA PHE A 60 3.36 -12.17 -4.44
C PHE A 60 4.17 -12.48 -5.71
N GLU A 61 5.49 -12.40 -5.65
CA GLU A 61 6.39 -12.67 -6.78
C GLU A 61 7.53 -13.61 -6.36
N GLY A 62 7.86 -14.60 -7.18
CA GLY A 62 8.93 -15.55 -6.87
C GLY A 62 8.81 -16.85 -7.65
N ALA A 63 8.68 -17.98 -6.94
CA ALA A 63 8.50 -19.30 -7.56
C ALA A 63 7.20 -19.42 -8.40
N CYS A 64 6.20 -18.63 -8.06
CA CYS A 64 5.03 -18.28 -8.87
C CYS A 64 4.63 -16.83 -8.56
N SER A 65 3.64 -16.30 -9.29
CA SER A 65 3.13 -14.95 -9.03
C SER A 65 1.61 -14.94 -8.92
N ASP A 66 1.08 -14.28 -7.90
CA ASP A 66 -0.36 -14.10 -7.69
C ASP A 66 -0.62 -12.87 -6.82
N GLN A 67 -1.89 -12.55 -6.57
CA GLN A 67 -2.29 -11.43 -5.72
C GLN A 67 -3.52 -11.76 -4.87
N ALA A 68 -3.59 -11.13 -3.69
CA ALA A 68 -4.76 -11.19 -2.79
C ALA A 68 -5.10 -9.78 -2.28
N GLU A 69 -6.35 -9.59 -1.85
CA GLU A 69 -6.76 -8.35 -1.16
C GLU A 69 -7.10 -8.66 0.30
N SER A 70 -6.82 -7.72 1.21
CA SER A 70 -7.25 -7.85 2.60
C SER A 70 -8.76 -7.61 2.77
N ASP A 71 -9.38 -8.41 3.62
CA ASP A 71 -10.79 -8.36 3.99
C ASP A 71 -11.09 -7.19 4.96
N ALA A 72 -12.38 -7.03 5.29
CA ALA A 72 -12.89 -5.97 6.17
C ALA A 72 -12.22 -5.90 7.56
N ASP A 73 -11.72 -7.03 8.06
CA ASP A 73 -11.00 -7.14 9.33
C ASP A 73 -9.47 -7.09 9.16
N GLY A 74 -8.98 -6.83 7.94
CA GLY A 74 -7.57 -6.79 7.59
C GLY A 74 -6.96 -8.15 7.28
N SER A 75 -7.71 -9.25 7.40
CA SER A 75 -7.20 -10.59 7.11
C SER A 75 -6.98 -10.80 5.61
N TYR A 76 -6.00 -11.60 5.22
CA TYR A 76 -5.81 -12.01 3.83
C TYR A 76 -5.31 -13.45 3.76
N VAL A 77 -5.58 -14.10 2.63
CA VAL A 77 -5.06 -15.44 2.30
C VAL A 77 -4.68 -15.48 0.83
N LEU A 78 -3.47 -15.97 0.54
CA LEU A 78 -3.09 -16.48 -0.77
C LEU A 78 -2.97 -18.00 -0.67
N ASP A 79 -3.93 -18.70 -1.25
CA ASP A 79 -3.92 -20.17 -1.34
C ASP A 79 -2.96 -20.67 -2.44
N ALA A 80 -2.63 -21.95 -2.34
CA ALA A 80 -1.95 -22.71 -3.39
C ALA A 80 -0.57 -22.17 -3.83
N ALA A 81 0.19 -21.58 -2.90
CA ALA A 81 1.56 -21.19 -3.13
C ALA A 81 2.48 -22.43 -3.31
N ALA A 82 3.29 -22.42 -4.35
CA ALA A 82 4.30 -23.46 -4.61
C ALA A 82 5.49 -23.34 -3.64
N ASP A 83 6.23 -24.43 -3.43
CA ASP A 83 7.50 -24.37 -2.69
C ASP A 83 8.50 -23.44 -3.40
N GLY A 84 9.20 -22.62 -2.62
CA GLY A 84 10.18 -21.65 -3.13
C GLY A 84 10.18 -20.34 -2.36
N ASP A 85 10.98 -19.39 -2.84
CA ASP A 85 11.13 -18.08 -2.23
C ASP A 85 10.18 -17.07 -2.90
N TYR A 86 9.58 -16.20 -2.09
CA TYR A 86 8.63 -15.18 -2.52
C TYR A 86 9.00 -13.83 -1.93
N ILE A 87 8.66 -12.80 -2.69
CA ILE A 87 8.60 -11.40 -2.31
C ILE A 87 7.12 -11.02 -2.21
N ILE A 88 6.71 -10.46 -1.08
CA ILE A 88 5.34 -10.00 -0.85
C ILE A 88 5.34 -8.47 -0.75
N THR A 89 4.60 -7.80 -1.65
CA THR A 89 4.55 -6.34 -1.73
C THR A 89 3.12 -5.84 -1.48
N PRO A 90 2.86 -5.17 -0.34
CA PRO A 90 1.57 -4.53 -0.08
C PRO A 90 1.44 -3.19 -0.80
N SER A 91 0.25 -2.87 -1.28
CA SER A 91 -0.08 -1.56 -1.84
C SER A 91 -1.56 -1.20 -1.62
N LYS A 92 -1.85 0.08 -1.43
CA LYS A 92 -3.22 0.61 -1.31
C LYS A 92 -3.26 2.05 -1.80
N PHE A 93 -4.37 2.42 -2.43
CA PHE A 93 -4.65 3.78 -2.89
C PHE A 93 -6.00 4.25 -2.34
N GLY A 94 -6.10 5.53 -1.99
CA GLY A 94 -7.32 6.14 -1.48
C GLY A 94 -7.68 5.73 -0.05
N ASP A 95 -8.98 5.79 0.27
CA ASP A 95 -9.57 5.42 1.55
C ASP A 95 -9.09 6.27 2.75
N GLN A 96 -8.60 7.49 2.52
CA GLN A 96 -8.13 8.36 3.60
C GLN A 96 -9.26 8.90 4.50
N GLY A 97 -10.48 8.99 3.96
CA GLY A 97 -11.64 9.53 4.66
C GLY A 97 -11.40 10.95 5.19
N ASP A 98 -11.81 11.21 6.43
CA ASP A 98 -11.58 12.47 7.16
C ASP A 98 -10.40 12.38 8.15
N ALA A 99 -9.56 11.35 8.05
CA ALA A 99 -8.48 11.07 9.01
C ALA A 99 -7.39 12.17 8.99
N ILE A 100 -7.07 12.69 7.80
CA ILE A 100 -5.99 13.67 7.62
C ILE A 100 -6.50 15.08 7.88
N GLY A 101 -6.12 15.66 9.03
CA GLY A 101 -6.63 16.94 9.49
C GLY A 101 -5.57 17.97 9.94
N PRO A 102 -6.01 19.17 10.33
CA PRO A 102 -5.11 20.21 10.86
C PRO A 102 -4.37 19.81 12.14
N PHE A 103 -4.87 18.83 12.90
CA PHE A 103 -4.22 18.37 14.11
C PHE A 103 -3.00 17.49 13.81
N ASP A 104 -3.03 16.74 12.72
CA ASP A 104 -1.88 15.99 12.18
C ASP A 104 -0.76 16.93 11.75
N ALA A 105 -1.12 17.97 10.99
CA ALA A 105 -0.20 19.04 10.61
C ALA A 105 0.44 19.72 11.84
N ALA A 106 -0.36 19.98 12.89
CA ALA A 106 0.15 20.55 14.12
C ALA A 106 1.13 19.62 14.84
N ASN A 107 0.89 18.31 14.85
CA ASN A 107 1.81 17.34 15.44
C ASN A 107 3.11 17.23 14.64
N ALA A 108 3.07 17.16 13.31
CA ALA A 108 4.26 17.20 12.46
C ALA A 108 5.09 18.47 12.72
N ALA A 109 4.44 19.65 12.82
CA ALA A 109 5.13 20.91 13.13
C ALA A 109 5.75 20.92 14.54
N ARG A 110 5.04 20.38 15.54
CA ARG A 110 5.54 20.29 16.92
C ARG A 110 6.72 19.34 17.04
N PHE A 111 6.67 18.19 16.36
CA PHE A 111 7.78 17.25 16.29
C PHE A 111 9.01 17.91 15.65
N SER A 112 8.83 18.57 14.49
CA SER A 112 9.91 19.29 13.82
C SER A 112 10.54 20.40 14.69
N ALA A 113 9.76 21.01 15.58
CA ALA A 113 10.25 21.99 16.56
C ALA A 113 10.84 21.38 17.84
N GLY A 114 10.89 20.05 17.97
CA GLY A 114 11.37 19.34 19.15
C GLY A 114 10.47 19.50 20.38
N LEU A 115 9.17 19.73 20.18
CA LEU A 115 8.20 19.96 21.25
C LEU A 115 7.45 18.70 21.68
N ILE A 116 7.45 17.66 20.84
CA ILE A 116 6.90 16.33 21.13
C ILE A 116 7.79 15.27 20.52
N ASP A 117 7.65 14.06 21.05
CA ASP A 117 8.15 12.85 20.41
C ASP A 117 6.98 12.20 19.64
N LEU A 118 7.29 11.67 18.46
CA LEU A 118 6.40 10.82 17.66
C LEU A 118 7.02 9.42 17.62
N ASP A 119 6.20 8.37 17.69
CA ASP A 119 6.70 7.01 17.46
C ASP A 119 7.10 6.79 16.00
N GLU A 120 7.60 5.59 15.68
CA GLU A 120 8.08 5.27 14.33
C GLU A 120 6.99 5.38 13.25
N TYR A 121 5.75 4.98 13.57
CA TYR A 121 4.65 4.98 12.60
C TYR A 121 4.08 6.38 12.41
N GLN A 122 3.97 7.16 13.48
CA GLN A 122 3.62 8.57 13.41
C GLN A 122 4.65 9.38 12.63
N GLN A 123 5.94 9.02 12.74
CA GLN A 123 6.99 9.66 11.94
C GLN A 123 6.87 9.31 10.45
N ILE A 124 6.58 8.06 10.11
CA ILE A 124 6.29 7.65 8.72
C ILE A 124 5.07 8.40 8.18
N ALA A 125 3.98 8.50 8.96
CA ALA A 125 2.80 9.25 8.56
C ALA A 125 3.07 10.75 8.41
N ALA A 126 3.97 11.33 9.23
CA ALA A 126 4.31 12.74 9.19
C ALA A 126 5.22 13.12 8.01
N ASP A 127 6.05 12.21 7.50
CA ASP A 127 6.91 12.44 6.33
C ASP A 127 6.14 12.27 5.01
N VAL A 128 5.27 13.24 4.74
CA VAL A 128 4.45 13.23 3.52
C VAL A 128 5.24 13.53 2.26
N THR A 129 6.50 13.97 2.37
CA THR A 129 7.39 14.11 1.21
C THR A 129 8.17 12.84 0.87
N GLY A 130 8.32 11.94 1.83
CA GLY A 130 9.06 10.68 1.68
C GLY A 130 10.57 10.89 1.59
N ASP A 131 11.09 11.99 2.14
CA ASP A 131 12.52 12.33 2.06
C ASP A 131 13.34 11.85 3.27
N GLY A 132 12.67 11.24 4.25
CA GLY A 132 13.22 10.73 5.49
C GLY A 132 13.32 11.76 6.61
N ASN A 133 12.85 13.00 6.43
CA ASN A 133 12.90 14.06 7.42
C ASN A 133 11.52 14.70 7.64
N ILE A 134 11.17 14.95 8.90
CA ILE A 134 9.93 15.65 9.24
C ILE A 134 10.22 17.12 9.50
N THR A 135 9.73 17.97 8.61
CA THR A 135 9.99 19.40 8.59
C THR A 135 8.69 20.21 8.67
N PRO A 136 8.75 21.54 8.85
CA PRO A 136 7.55 22.38 8.72
C PRO A 136 6.95 22.35 7.31
N PHE A 137 7.70 21.87 6.31
CA PHE A 137 7.19 21.71 4.94
C PHE A 137 6.18 20.56 4.85
N ASP A 138 6.44 19.44 5.54
CA ASP A 138 5.52 18.32 5.65
C ASP A 138 4.22 18.72 6.34
N ALA A 139 4.33 19.41 7.48
CA ALA A 139 3.19 19.98 8.19
C ALA A 139 2.33 20.90 7.31
N ALA A 140 2.96 21.75 6.50
CA ALA A 140 2.24 22.64 5.59
C ALA A 140 1.51 21.86 4.48
N ARG A 141 2.09 20.78 3.97
CA ARG A 141 1.45 19.90 2.98
C ARG A 141 0.26 19.15 3.58
N ILE A 142 0.38 18.60 4.78
CA ILE A 142 -0.75 17.98 5.50
C ILE A 142 -1.91 18.97 5.63
N LEU A 143 -1.61 20.21 6.04
CA LEU A 143 -2.64 21.24 6.16
C LEU A 143 -3.27 21.59 4.80
N GLN A 144 -2.46 21.71 3.74
CA GLN A 144 -2.96 21.96 2.38
C GLN A 144 -3.87 20.82 1.89
N PHE A 145 -3.50 19.57 2.16
CA PHE A 145 -4.32 18.40 1.84
C PHE A 145 -5.65 18.43 2.59
N SER A 146 -5.61 18.69 3.91
CA SER A 146 -6.82 18.74 4.76
C SER A 146 -7.85 19.79 4.33
N VAL A 147 -7.44 20.82 3.57
CA VAL A 147 -8.33 21.87 3.05
C VAL A 147 -8.52 21.80 1.52
N GLY A 148 -8.08 20.72 0.87
CA GLY A 148 -8.28 20.48 -0.56
C GLY A 148 -7.46 21.41 -1.48
N ILE A 149 -6.35 21.97 -0.99
CA ILE A 149 -5.38 22.70 -1.82
C ILE A 149 -4.42 21.72 -2.51
N LEU A 150 -4.11 20.61 -1.85
CA LEU A 150 -3.25 19.54 -2.34
C LEU A 150 -4.07 18.26 -2.48
N ASP A 151 -4.00 17.61 -3.64
CA ASP A 151 -4.79 16.39 -3.92
C ASP A 151 -4.04 15.11 -3.52
N GLU A 152 -2.71 15.13 -3.50
CA GLU A 152 -1.87 13.95 -3.25
C GLU A 152 -0.55 14.32 -2.55
N PHE A 153 -0.03 13.38 -1.75
CA PHE A 153 1.30 13.50 -1.18
C PHE A 153 2.37 12.84 -2.07
N PRO A 154 3.58 13.42 -2.15
CA PRO A 154 4.70 12.77 -2.85
C PRO A 154 5.04 11.37 -2.33
N ALA A 155 4.85 11.10 -1.04
CA ALA A 155 5.05 9.79 -0.44
C ALA A 155 3.95 8.77 -0.77
N GLY A 156 2.89 9.17 -1.48
CA GLY A 156 1.72 8.34 -1.73
C GLY A 156 0.70 8.40 -0.59
N ASP A 157 -0.30 7.52 -0.67
CA ASP A 157 -1.41 7.49 0.29
C ASP A 157 -1.10 6.62 1.51
N TRP A 158 -0.51 5.44 1.29
CA TRP A 158 -0.25 4.45 2.33
C TRP A 158 1.19 3.99 2.28
N ALA A 159 1.80 3.86 3.46
CA ALA A 159 3.03 3.12 3.67
C ALA A 159 2.72 1.82 4.43
N PHE A 160 3.64 0.87 4.36
CA PHE A 160 3.53 -0.41 5.06
C PHE A 160 4.78 -0.69 5.88
N SER A 161 4.63 -1.40 7.00
CA SER A 161 5.74 -1.94 7.78
C SER A 161 5.55 -3.45 7.97
N PRO A 162 6.52 -4.28 7.56
CA PRO A 162 7.75 -3.90 6.85
C PRO A 162 7.46 -3.26 5.48
N ASN A 163 8.35 -2.35 5.06
CA ASN A 163 8.20 -1.48 3.89
C ASN A 163 8.63 -2.12 2.56
N GLU A 164 9.19 -3.33 2.63
CA GLU A 164 9.73 -4.05 1.48
C GLU A 164 9.22 -5.49 1.48
N ALA A 165 8.96 -5.97 0.27
CA ALA A 165 9.26 -7.32 -0.19
C ALA A 165 9.80 -8.27 0.90
N ILE A 166 8.92 -8.92 1.65
CA ILE A 166 9.37 -9.92 2.62
C ILE A 166 9.79 -11.16 1.85
N GLU A 167 11.07 -11.53 1.95
CA GLU A 167 11.56 -12.81 1.45
C GLU A 167 11.05 -13.95 2.34
N VAL A 168 10.07 -14.72 1.86
CA VAL A 168 9.53 -15.87 2.57
C VAL A 168 9.77 -17.14 1.79
N GLY A 169 10.44 -18.10 2.42
CA GLY A 169 10.63 -19.44 1.89
C GLY A 169 9.49 -20.38 2.29
N LEU A 170 8.87 -21.03 1.30
CA LEU A 170 7.88 -22.09 1.48
C LEU A 170 8.48 -23.46 1.18
N ALA A 171 8.21 -24.43 2.05
CA ALA A 171 8.60 -25.81 1.85
C ALA A 171 7.65 -26.77 2.59
N GLY A 172 7.29 -27.87 1.93
CA GLY A 172 6.75 -29.04 2.62
C GLY A 172 5.27 -28.99 3.02
N GLY A 173 4.46 -28.10 2.44
CA GLY A 173 3.03 -27.98 2.75
C GLY A 173 2.75 -27.21 4.04
N GLU A 174 3.63 -26.28 4.42
CA GLU A 174 3.46 -25.43 5.60
C GLU A 174 2.98 -24.05 5.20
N ASP A 175 1.82 -23.65 5.71
CA ASP A 175 1.31 -22.30 5.57
C ASP A 175 2.18 -21.32 6.37
N ARG A 176 2.24 -20.07 5.89
CA ARG A 176 3.05 -19.02 6.50
C ARG A 176 2.21 -17.81 6.86
N GLU A 177 2.28 -17.45 8.13
CA GLU A 177 1.74 -16.19 8.63
C GLU A 177 2.71 -15.04 8.31
N VAL A 178 2.22 -14.01 7.67
CA VAL A 178 2.94 -12.78 7.33
C VAL A 178 2.03 -11.60 7.68
N ASN A 179 2.48 -10.72 8.56
CA ASN A 179 1.67 -9.60 9.03
C ASN A 179 2.27 -8.27 8.57
N PHE A 180 1.42 -7.30 8.30
CA PHE A 180 1.80 -5.95 7.92
C PHE A 180 1.10 -4.91 8.79
N VAL A 181 1.74 -3.77 8.96
CA VAL A 181 1.13 -2.56 9.50
C VAL A 181 0.86 -1.62 8.33
N GLY A 182 -0.39 -1.18 8.15
CA GLY A 182 -0.76 -0.15 7.18
C GLY A 182 -0.76 1.23 7.83
N ILE A 183 -0.01 2.17 7.26
CA ILE A 183 0.18 3.52 7.81
C ILE A 183 -0.36 4.52 6.79
N LEU A 184 -1.41 5.25 7.16
CA LEU A 184 -1.94 6.29 6.31
C LEU A 184 -1.03 7.52 6.34
N ILE A 185 -0.48 7.89 5.18
CA ILE A 185 0.39 9.07 5.05
C ILE A 185 -0.44 10.33 5.29
N GLY A 186 0.05 11.18 6.19
CA GLY A 186 -0.61 12.41 6.62
C GLY A 186 -1.48 12.26 7.88
N ASP A 187 -1.84 11.04 8.31
CA ASP A 187 -2.53 10.80 9.58
C ASP A 187 -1.52 10.54 10.71
N VAL A 188 -1.02 11.63 11.28
CA VAL A 188 -0.04 11.61 12.38
C VAL A 188 -0.70 11.24 13.72
N THR A 189 -2.02 11.45 13.82
CA THR A 189 -2.79 11.15 15.03
C THR A 189 -3.22 9.69 15.12
N LEU A 190 -3.08 8.93 14.02
CA LEU A 190 -3.46 7.53 13.89
C LEU A 190 -4.96 7.34 14.15
N ASN A 191 -5.78 8.26 13.67
CA ASN A 191 -7.22 8.27 13.90
C ASN A 191 -8.03 7.70 12.73
N TRP A 192 -7.36 7.16 11.70
CA TRP A 192 -8.03 6.55 10.57
C TRP A 192 -8.93 5.37 10.98
N GLU A 193 -10.08 5.26 10.32
CA GLU A 193 -11.02 4.16 10.47
C GLU A 193 -11.48 3.65 9.10
N PRO A 194 -11.76 2.34 8.93
CA PRO A 194 -12.25 1.78 7.68
C PRO A 194 -13.63 2.35 7.31
N SER A 195 -13.80 2.72 6.05
CA SER A 195 -15.05 3.26 5.54
C SER A 195 -16.19 2.22 5.55
N GLY A 196 -17.40 2.64 5.97
CA GLY A 196 -18.61 1.79 5.88
C GLY A 196 -19.10 1.11 7.16
N ARG A 197 -18.82 1.68 8.34
CA ARG A 197 -19.51 1.33 9.60
C ARG A 197 -20.87 2.02 9.76
#